data_AF-A0A970AT93-F1
#
_entry.id   AF-A0A970AT93-F1
#
_cell.length_a   1.000
_cell.length_b   1.000
_cell.length_c   1.000
_cell.angle_alpha   90.00
_cell.angle_beta   90.00
_cell.angle_gamma   90.00
#
_symmetry.space_group_name_H-M   'P 1'
#
loop_
_entity.id
_entity.type
_entity.pdbx_description
1 polymer ?
#
loop_
_entity_poly.entity_id
_entity_poly.type
_entity_poly.pdbx_seq_one_letter_code
_entity_poly.pdbx_strand_id
1 'polypeptide(L)'
;MKLNHSIGSIAFLFVAPLVTGLSIGIAPSCAAIIAGSAAEVAIYNFSNRPINTATSAKTYTQTIADQGVVISQANAEAIFISNYPQLLAQNLSDSTVKSDGIKYSGLAQSQASILGDFNLDAKETFSFSFQTVLNLVTSVDNPQSERAIARGNISFSLIDTVSNILLDSFGITQSLYSFQRGDLNLSYSDGFNPTTINFGFLSEGNTKQSALYTSGVYSRTFDSATNLRLVEVKNNIAEAEAVPEPSTILGTTIFLGWLTRRKKLKINCFKLSKSTSNNRIPRTPTS
;
A
#
# COMPACT_ATOMS: atom_id res chain seq x y z
N MET A 1 19.59 15.08 -51.33
CA MET A 1 20.04 13.90 -50.57
C MET A 1 19.25 13.89 -49.27
N LYS A 2 18.31 12.95 -49.10
CA LYS A 2 17.42 12.85 -47.93
C LYS A 2 18.21 12.27 -46.75
N LEU A 3 18.36 13.04 -45.68
CA LEU A 3 18.87 12.53 -44.41
C LEU A 3 17.69 11.92 -43.65
N ASN A 4 17.62 10.59 -43.67
CA ASN A 4 16.74 9.82 -42.81
C ASN A 4 17.26 9.96 -41.37
N HIS A 5 16.54 10.69 -40.53
CA HIS A 5 16.70 10.59 -39.08
C HIS A 5 16.11 9.26 -38.63
N SER A 6 16.97 8.25 -38.49
CA SER A 6 16.66 7.06 -37.71
C SER A 6 16.55 7.50 -36.25
N ILE A 7 15.32 7.55 -35.72
CA ILE A 7 15.05 7.69 -34.29
C ILE A 7 15.61 6.42 -33.64
N GLY A 8 16.77 6.55 -33.00
CA GLY A 8 17.34 5.47 -32.22
C GLY A 8 16.38 5.10 -31.12
N SER A 9 15.83 3.88 -31.20
CA SER A 9 15.11 3.25 -30.11
C SER A 9 16.05 3.16 -28.91
N ILE A 10 15.91 4.09 -27.96
CA ILE A 10 16.50 3.96 -26.63
C ILE A 10 15.71 2.82 -25.98
N ALA A 11 16.30 1.62 -26.01
CA ALA A 11 15.77 0.47 -25.29
C ALA A 11 15.91 0.76 -23.78
N PHE A 12 14.83 1.26 -23.18
CA PHE A 12 14.71 1.37 -21.73
C PHE A 12 14.63 -0.04 -21.16
N LEU A 13 15.73 -0.50 -20.57
CA LEU A 13 15.71 -1.62 -19.64
C LEU A 13 15.03 -1.12 -18.36
N PHE A 14 13.71 -1.24 -18.31
CA PHE A 14 12.98 -1.33 -17.06
C PHE A 14 13.51 -2.58 -16.35
N VAL A 15 14.53 -2.43 -15.52
CA VAL A 15 14.91 -3.47 -14.57
C VAL A 15 13.79 -3.43 -13.55
N ALA A 16 12.72 -4.19 -13.81
CA ALA A 16 11.76 -4.49 -12.77
C ALA A 16 12.60 -4.91 -11.55
N PRO A 17 12.42 -4.29 -10.37
CA PRO A 17 13.04 -4.80 -9.17
C PRO A 17 12.49 -6.21 -9.00
N LEU A 18 13.28 -7.19 -9.46
CA LEU A 18 13.05 -8.58 -9.20
C LEU A 18 13.19 -8.67 -7.69
N VAL A 19 12.10 -8.91 -6.98
CA VAL A 19 12.10 -9.26 -5.55
C VAL A 19 12.73 -10.64 -5.42
N THR A 20 13.97 -10.81 -5.88
CA THR A 20 14.73 -12.04 -5.90
C THR A 20 16.05 -11.77 -5.22
N GLY A 21 16.35 -12.60 -4.22
CA GLY A 21 17.63 -12.58 -3.55
C GLY A 21 17.46 -12.56 -2.05
N LEU A 22 17.09 -13.70 -1.50
CA LEU A 22 17.85 -14.44 -0.48
C LEU A 22 17.03 -15.70 -0.17
N SER A 23 17.45 -16.82 -0.77
CA SER A 23 17.01 -18.16 -0.38
C SER A 23 17.60 -18.47 0.99
N ILE A 24 16.91 -18.04 2.05
CA ILE A 24 17.13 -18.61 3.37
C ILE A 24 16.32 -19.91 3.35
N GLY A 25 16.96 -21.04 3.64
CA GLY A 25 16.27 -22.30 3.85
C GLY A 25 15.37 -22.17 5.06
N ILE A 26 14.10 -21.86 4.84
CA ILE A 26 13.08 -21.74 5.89
C ILE A 26 12.62 -23.16 6.21
N ALA A 27 12.79 -23.60 7.46
CA ALA A 27 12.28 -24.89 7.89
C ALA A 27 10.74 -24.85 7.90
N PRO A 28 10.04 -25.90 7.43
CA PRO A 28 8.60 -25.88 7.17
C PRO A 28 7.71 -26.00 8.42
N SER A 29 7.96 -25.23 9.48
CA SER A 29 7.14 -25.29 10.70
C SER A 29 6.58 -23.96 11.21
N CYS A 30 6.88 -22.84 10.56
CA CYS A 30 6.41 -21.50 10.93
C CYS A 30 5.92 -20.75 9.67
N ALA A 31 4.99 -19.81 9.86
CA ALA A 31 4.25 -19.18 8.78
C ALA A 31 5.03 -18.01 8.17
N ALA A 32 5.14 -17.98 6.83
CA ALA A 32 5.89 -16.99 6.07
C ALA A 32 4.99 -15.89 5.49
N ILE A 33 5.43 -14.62 5.59
CA ILE A 33 4.78 -13.45 4.98
C ILE A 33 5.73 -12.74 4.02
N ILE A 34 5.16 -12.26 2.91
CA ILE A 34 5.78 -11.30 1.99
C ILE A 34 4.83 -10.11 1.78
N ALA A 35 5.34 -8.90 1.92
CA ALA A 35 4.70 -7.68 1.45
C ALA A 35 5.71 -6.87 0.62
N GLY A 36 5.28 -6.35 -0.52
CA GLY A 36 6.17 -5.62 -1.42
C GLY A 36 5.43 -4.56 -2.21
N SER A 37 6.03 -3.39 -2.33
CA SER A 37 5.54 -2.27 -3.14
C SER A 37 6.70 -1.59 -3.84
N ALA A 38 6.65 -1.52 -5.16
CA ALA A 38 7.68 -0.88 -5.98
C ALA A 38 7.05 0.04 -7.01
N ALA A 39 7.64 1.23 -7.18
CA ALA A 39 7.26 2.18 -8.21
C ALA A 39 8.49 2.69 -8.97
N GLU A 40 8.30 2.94 -10.26
CA GLU A 40 9.28 3.56 -11.15
C GLU A 40 8.60 4.63 -12.00
N VAL A 41 9.28 5.75 -12.20
CA VAL A 41 8.84 6.81 -13.10
C VAL A 41 10.01 7.22 -14.01
N ALA A 42 9.69 7.43 -15.29
CA ALA A 42 10.55 8.08 -16.25
C ALA A 42 9.80 9.25 -16.92
N ILE A 43 10.46 10.40 -17.00
CA ILE A 43 9.97 11.62 -17.66
C ILE A 43 11.03 12.06 -18.66
N TYR A 44 10.64 12.26 -19.91
CA TYR A 44 11.56 12.53 -21.01
C TYR A 44 10.87 13.35 -22.11
N ASN A 45 11.62 13.70 -23.16
CA ASN A 45 11.12 14.54 -24.26
C ASN A 45 10.51 15.87 -23.78
N PHE A 46 11.17 16.52 -22.82
CA PHE A 46 10.75 17.86 -22.38
C PHE A 46 10.83 18.87 -23.53
N SER A 47 9.78 19.66 -23.72
CA SER A 47 9.76 20.76 -24.70
C SER A 47 10.66 21.93 -24.30
N ASN A 48 10.79 22.16 -22.98
CA ASN A 48 11.55 23.27 -22.41
C ASN A 48 12.62 22.72 -21.46
N ARG A 49 13.74 23.44 -21.36
CA ARG A 49 14.82 23.10 -20.43
C ARG A 49 14.48 23.61 -19.03
N PRO A 50 14.69 22.81 -17.97
CA PRO A 50 14.51 23.32 -16.61
C PRO A 50 15.61 24.36 -16.28
N ILE A 51 15.22 25.43 -15.58
CA ILE A 51 16.14 26.41 -15.00
C ILE A 51 16.73 25.94 -13.68
N ASN A 52 16.02 25.08 -12.96
CA ASN A 52 16.45 24.47 -11.72
C ASN A 52 15.89 23.04 -11.63
N THR A 53 16.65 22.15 -11.03
CA THR A 53 16.23 20.77 -10.78
C THR A 53 16.57 20.37 -9.36
N ALA A 54 15.73 19.53 -8.77
CA ALA A 54 16.02 18.91 -7.47
C ALA A 54 15.49 17.48 -7.45
N THR A 55 16.16 16.64 -6.66
CA THR A 55 15.71 15.26 -6.41
C THR A 55 15.76 14.97 -4.92
N SER A 56 14.92 14.04 -4.47
CA SER A 56 14.96 13.55 -3.09
C SER A 56 14.69 12.05 -3.09
N ALA A 57 15.39 11.34 -2.19
CA ALA A 57 15.19 9.94 -1.91
C ALA A 57 15.18 9.77 -0.39
N LYS A 58 14.16 9.08 0.13
CA LYS A 58 13.98 8.83 1.56
C LYS A 58 13.58 7.40 1.77
N THR A 59 14.13 6.78 2.80
CA THR A 59 13.82 5.40 3.19
C THR A 59 13.66 5.33 4.70
N TYR A 60 12.82 4.42 5.15
CA TYR A 60 12.61 4.12 6.55
C TYR A 60 12.25 2.64 6.70
N THR A 61 12.84 1.98 7.69
CA THR A 61 12.52 0.60 8.02
C THR A 61 12.39 0.43 9.52
N GLN A 62 11.54 -0.50 9.94
CA GLN A 62 11.36 -0.88 11.33
C GLN A 62 11.06 -2.36 11.41
N THR A 63 11.72 -3.05 12.34
CA THR A 63 11.51 -4.48 12.60
C THR A 63 11.35 -4.72 14.09
N ILE A 64 10.42 -5.61 14.43
CA ILE A 64 10.19 -6.12 15.78
C ILE A 64 10.05 -7.64 15.64
N ALA A 65 10.86 -8.40 16.36
CA ALA A 65 10.80 -9.86 16.37
C ALA A 65 11.08 -10.38 17.79
N ASP A 66 10.12 -11.13 18.35
CA ASP A 66 10.26 -11.83 19.63
C ASP A 66 10.39 -13.34 19.37
N GLN A 67 9.52 -13.87 18.50
CA GLN A 67 9.47 -15.27 18.10
C GLN A 67 9.30 -15.38 16.59
N GLY A 68 10.33 -14.98 15.86
CA GLY A 68 10.36 -14.98 14.41
C GLY A 68 11.57 -14.25 13.82
N VAL A 69 11.56 -14.11 12.50
CA VAL A 69 12.53 -13.36 11.70
C VAL A 69 11.76 -12.32 10.89
N VAL A 70 12.28 -11.10 10.82
CA VAL A 70 11.75 -10.04 9.95
C VAL A 70 12.89 -9.37 9.22
N ILE A 71 12.72 -9.20 7.92
CA ILE A 71 13.60 -8.44 7.05
C ILE A 71 12.75 -7.35 6.40
N SER A 72 13.04 -6.09 6.73
CA SER A 72 12.45 -4.92 6.09
C SER A 72 13.51 -4.19 5.29
N GLN A 73 13.22 -3.95 4.01
CA GLN A 73 14.12 -3.31 3.05
C GLN A 73 13.39 -2.18 2.35
N ALA A 74 14.03 -1.02 2.25
CA ALA A 74 13.53 0.12 1.52
C ALA A 74 14.65 0.70 0.64
N ASN A 75 14.39 0.89 -0.64
CA ASN A 75 15.29 1.54 -1.60
C ASN A 75 14.58 2.75 -2.24
N ALA A 76 15.32 3.83 -2.49
CA ALA A 76 14.83 4.98 -3.21
C ALA A 76 15.99 5.64 -3.97
N GLU A 77 15.76 5.95 -5.25
CA GLU A 77 16.76 6.56 -6.13
C GLU A 77 16.06 7.62 -6.98
N ALA A 78 16.72 8.75 -7.25
CA ALA A 78 16.17 9.80 -8.11
C ALA A 78 17.28 10.58 -8.82
N ILE A 79 17.12 10.74 -10.13
CA ILE A 79 18.04 11.47 -11.01
C ILE A 79 17.27 12.43 -11.92
N PHE A 80 17.83 13.61 -12.13
CA PHE A 80 17.38 14.55 -13.16
C PHE A 80 18.61 15.01 -13.96
N ILE A 81 18.71 14.51 -15.19
CA ILE A 81 19.72 14.90 -16.18
C ILE A 81 19.17 16.11 -16.96
N SER A 82 19.82 17.26 -16.81
CA SER A 82 19.38 18.55 -17.38
C SER A 82 20.38 19.16 -18.37
N ASN A 83 21.41 18.40 -18.76
CA ASN A 83 22.40 18.80 -19.76
C ASN A 83 21.98 18.36 -21.17
N TYR A 84 22.00 19.31 -22.12
CA TYR A 84 21.71 19.03 -23.52
C TYR A 84 22.74 18.03 -24.10
N PRO A 85 22.33 17.07 -24.95
CA PRO A 85 21.00 16.86 -25.54
C PRO A 85 20.08 15.91 -24.76
N GLN A 86 20.39 15.56 -23.51
CA GLN A 86 19.68 14.51 -22.76
C GLN A 86 18.87 15.14 -21.60
N LEU A 87 17.61 15.47 -21.83
CA LEU A 87 16.67 15.85 -20.76
C LEU A 87 15.88 14.62 -20.32
N LEU A 88 16.21 14.12 -19.13
CA LEU A 88 15.66 12.89 -18.58
C LEU A 88 15.54 13.01 -17.06
N ALA A 89 14.39 12.65 -16.52
CA ALA A 89 14.21 12.51 -15.10
C ALA A 89 13.68 11.10 -14.80
N GLN A 90 14.34 10.40 -13.87
CA GLN A 90 13.99 9.02 -13.52
C GLN A 90 14.10 8.80 -12.02
N ASN A 91 13.20 8.02 -11.46
CA ASN A 91 13.33 7.62 -10.07
C ASN A 91 12.68 6.26 -9.78
N LEU A 92 13.14 5.63 -8.70
CA LEU A 92 12.68 4.33 -8.21
C LEU A 92 12.42 4.41 -6.70
N SER A 93 11.41 3.67 -6.24
CA SER A 93 11.05 3.55 -4.83
C SER A 93 10.55 2.13 -4.62
N ASP A 94 11.20 1.38 -3.73
CA ASP A 94 10.92 -0.03 -3.44
C ASP A 94 10.84 -0.22 -1.93
N SER A 95 9.81 -0.91 -1.46
CA SER A 95 9.62 -1.29 -0.06
C SER A 95 9.21 -2.74 0.00
N THR A 96 9.96 -3.54 0.74
CA THR A 96 9.73 -4.98 0.88
C THR A 96 9.86 -5.40 2.34
N VAL A 97 8.94 -6.24 2.81
CA VAL A 97 9.01 -6.92 4.09
C VAL A 97 8.85 -8.43 3.87
N LYS A 98 9.74 -9.20 4.47
CA LYS A 98 9.68 -10.66 4.54
C LYS A 98 9.78 -11.10 5.99
N SER A 99 8.97 -12.05 6.39
CA SER A 99 8.97 -12.53 7.76
C SER A 99 8.57 -13.98 7.89
N ASP A 100 8.97 -14.59 9.00
CA ASP A 100 8.61 -15.95 9.39
C ASP A 100 8.50 -16.03 10.92
N GLY A 101 7.53 -16.76 11.46
CA GLY A 101 7.31 -16.95 12.89
C GLY A 101 5.91 -16.57 13.37
N ILE A 102 5.77 -16.32 14.68
CA ILE A 102 4.45 -16.11 15.33
C ILE A 102 4.34 -14.78 16.08
N LYS A 103 5.45 -14.06 16.27
CA LYS A 103 5.47 -12.73 16.90
C LYS A 103 6.46 -11.82 16.24
N TYR A 104 5.95 -11.05 15.29
CA TYR A 104 6.75 -10.08 14.58
C TYR A 104 5.92 -8.95 13.97
N SER A 105 6.62 -7.85 13.68
CA SER A 105 6.12 -6.75 12.87
C SER A 105 7.26 -6.18 12.04
N GLY A 106 7.00 -5.91 10.77
CA GLY A 106 7.92 -5.27 9.85
C GLY A 106 7.25 -4.16 9.08
N LEU A 107 7.97 -3.06 8.90
CA LEU A 107 7.57 -1.91 8.11
C LEU A 107 8.74 -1.47 7.24
N ALA A 108 8.49 -1.29 5.95
CA ALA A 108 9.40 -0.65 5.02
C ALA A 108 8.65 0.48 4.30
N GLN A 109 9.28 1.64 4.22
CA GLN A 109 8.77 2.81 3.52
C GLN A 109 9.87 3.42 2.65
N SER A 110 9.52 3.78 1.43
CA SER A 110 10.39 4.48 0.50
C SER A 110 9.63 5.58 -0.20
N GLN A 111 10.35 6.66 -0.50
CA GLN A 111 9.85 7.79 -1.25
C GLN A 111 10.95 8.29 -2.18
N ALA A 112 10.59 8.60 -3.42
CA ALA A 112 11.44 9.37 -4.29
C ALA A 112 10.64 10.51 -4.93
N SER A 113 11.30 11.61 -5.22
CA SER A 113 10.68 12.76 -5.86
C SER A 113 11.64 13.47 -6.80
N ILE A 114 11.08 14.06 -7.84
CA ILE A 114 11.77 14.89 -8.81
C ILE A 114 11.06 16.24 -8.88
N LEU A 115 11.85 17.30 -9.01
CA LEU A 115 11.37 18.66 -9.22
C LEU A 115 12.12 19.29 -10.38
N GLY A 116 11.38 19.94 -11.28
CA GLY A 116 11.93 20.78 -12.34
C GLY A 116 11.19 22.11 -12.41
N ASP A 117 11.93 23.21 -12.40
CA ASP A 117 11.40 24.56 -12.60
C ASP A 117 11.65 25.01 -14.03
N PHE A 118 10.66 25.63 -14.67
CA PHE A 118 10.69 26.04 -16.08
C PHE A 118 10.14 27.46 -16.22
N ASN A 119 10.74 28.23 -17.13
CA ASN A 119 10.18 29.51 -17.57
C ASN A 119 9.69 29.35 -18.98
N LEU A 120 8.47 29.82 -19.24
CA LEU A 120 7.86 29.83 -20.56
C LEU A 120 7.52 31.24 -20.97
N ASP A 121 7.79 31.54 -22.23
CA ASP A 121 7.29 32.75 -22.87
C ASP A 121 5.80 32.60 -23.21
N ALA A 122 5.15 33.73 -23.48
CA ALA A 122 3.75 33.71 -23.91
C ALA A 122 3.58 32.91 -25.20
N LYS A 123 2.51 32.12 -25.27
CA LYS A 123 2.14 31.22 -26.38
C LYS A 123 3.07 30.01 -26.57
N GLU A 124 3.99 29.77 -25.64
CA GLU A 124 4.76 28.52 -25.64
C GLU A 124 3.95 27.35 -25.09
N THR A 125 4.30 26.15 -25.55
CA THR A 125 3.73 24.88 -25.09
C THR A 125 4.73 24.18 -24.20
N PHE A 126 4.32 23.87 -22.96
CA PHE A 126 5.04 22.96 -22.09
C PHE A 126 4.55 21.53 -22.32
N SER A 127 5.46 20.60 -22.61
CA SER A 127 5.13 19.18 -22.77
C SER A 127 6.27 18.26 -22.35
N PHE A 128 5.90 17.04 -21.99
CA PHE A 128 6.82 15.92 -21.72
C PHE A 128 6.10 14.59 -21.92
N SER A 129 6.87 13.54 -22.21
CA SER A 129 6.41 12.15 -22.16
C SER A 129 6.67 11.56 -20.78
N PHE A 130 5.78 10.68 -20.33
CA PHE A 130 5.95 9.98 -19.06
C PHE A 130 5.65 8.48 -19.18
N GLN A 131 6.34 7.70 -18.35
CA GLN A 131 6.08 6.29 -18.11
C GLN A 131 6.10 6.03 -16.61
N THR A 132 5.17 5.21 -16.14
CA THR A 132 5.05 4.83 -14.73
C THR A 132 4.82 3.34 -14.60
N VAL A 133 5.47 2.72 -13.62
CA VAL A 133 5.22 1.34 -13.20
C VAL A 133 4.90 1.36 -11.71
N LEU A 134 3.85 0.65 -11.29
CA LEU A 134 3.53 0.39 -9.90
C LEU A 134 3.20 -1.09 -9.70
N ASN A 135 4.02 -1.78 -8.92
CA ASN A 135 3.89 -3.21 -8.63
C ASN A 135 3.68 -3.42 -7.13
N LEU A 136 2.66 -4.20 -6.77
CA LEU A 136 2.36 -4.59 -5.39
C LEU A 136 2.30 -6.11 -5.28
N VAL A 137 2.74 -6.66 -4.15
CA VAL A 137 2.61 -8.07 -3.80
C VAL A 137 2.31 -8.23 -2.32
N THR A 138 1.42 -9.16 -2.00
CA THR A 138 1.19 -9.66 -0.64
C THR A 138 1.06 -11.17 -0.69
N SER A 139 1.69 -11.89 0.24
CA SER A 139 1.57 -13.34 0.39
C SER A 139 1.65 -13.69 1.87
N VAL A 140 0.81 -14.62 2.31
CA VAL A 140 0.75 -15.11 3.69
C VAL A 140 0.49 -16.61 3.66
N ASP A 141 0.98 -17.36 4.63
CA ASP A 141 0.69 -18.79 4.74
C ASP A 141 -0.63 -19.02 5.51
N ASN A 142 -0.87 -18.26 6.57
CA ASN A 142 -2.07 -18.35 7.39
C ASN A 142 -2.87 -17.02 7.42
N PRO A 143 -3.87 -16.85 6.53
CA PRO A 143 -4.63 -15.60 6.45
C PRO A 143 -5.49 -15.29 7.68
N GLN A 144 -5.61 -16.22 8.64
CA GLN A 144 -6.33 -15.97 9.91
C GLN A 144 -5.44 -15.30 10.97
N SER A 145 -4.12 -15.52 10.92
CA SER A 145 -3.17 -15.00 11.90
C SER A 145 -2.10 -14.10 11.28
N GLU A 146 -2.14 -13.86 9.97
CA GLU A 146 -1.10 -13.13 9.25
C GLU A 146 -1.68 -12.02 8.39
N ARG A 147 -1.01 -10.87 8.42
CA ARG A 147 -1.40 -9.68 7.66
C ARG A 147 -0.22 -9.16 6.87
N ALA A 148 -0.45 -8.99 5.58
CA ALA A 148 0.48 -8.35 4.65
C ALA A 148 -0.24 -7.19 3.97
N ILE A 149 0.41 -6.03 3.92
CA ILE A 149 -0.11 -4.83 3.30
C ILE A 149 0.96 -4.25 2.39
N ALA A 150 0.60 -3.95 1.15
CA ALA A 150 1.44 -3.21 0.21
C ALA A 150 0.66 -2.01 -0.30
N ARG A 151 1.25 -0.81 -0.26
CA ARG A 151 0.63 0.41 -0.77
C ARG A 151 1.63 1.20 -1.58
N GLY A 152 1.18 1.79 -2.66
CA GLY A 152 2.00 2.73 -3.41
C GLY A 152 1.18 3.82 -4.07
N ASN A 153 1.82 4.95 -4.27
CA ASN A 153 1.25 6.06 -5.03
C ASN A 153 2.32 6.68 -5.93
N ILE A 154 1.88 7.20 -7.06
CA ILE A 154 2.67 8.02 -7.98
C ILE A 154 1.85 9.27 -8.26
N SER A 155 2.47 10.45 -8.20
CA SER A 155 1.78 11.71 -8.41
C SER A 155 2.65 12.70 -9.17
N PHE A 156 2.01 13.41 -10.09
CA PHE A 156 2.58 14.56 -10.79
C PHE A 156 1.71 15.77 -10.47
N SER A 157 2.36 16.90 -10.24
CA SER A 157 1.71 18.19 -10.04
C SER A 157 2.44 19.23 -10.86
N LEU A 158 1.70 19.97 -11.67
CA LEU A 158 2.20 21.14 -12.36
C LEU A 158 1.67 22.40 -11.67
N ILE A 159 2.57 23.25 -11.20
CA ILE A 159 2.25 24.40 -10.37
C ILE A 159 2.77 25.66 -11.06
N ASP A 160 1.94 26.70 -11.15
CA ASP A 160 2.43 28.04 -11.44
C ASP A 160 3.08 28.59 -10.16
N THR A 161 4.38 28.87 -10.22
CA THR A 161 5.17 29.31 -9.06
C THR A 161 4.97 30.77 -8.68
N VAL A 162 4.41 31.60 -9.57
CA VAL A 162 4.09 33.00 -9.28
C VAL A 162 2.76 33.10 -8.54
N SER A 163 1.73 32.42 -9.06
CA SER A 163 0.39 32.42 -8.45
C SER A 163 0.21 31.35 -7.37
N ASN A 164 1.10 30.36 -7.31
CA ASN A 164 1.04 29.18 -6.44
C ASN A 164 -0.24 28.35 -6.62
N ILE A 165 -0.71 28.25 -7.87
CA ILE A 165 -1.91 27.50 -8.24
C ILE A 165 -1.52 26.15 -8.86
N LEU A 166 -2.18 25.08 -8.43
CA LEU A 166 -2.11 23.77 -9.11
C LEU A 166 -2.84 23.86 -10.45
N LEU A 167 -2.10 23.69 -11.53
CA LEU A 167 -2.60 23.81 -12.89
C LEU A 167 -3.17 22.49 -13.41
N ASP A 168 -2.42 21.41 -13.21
CA ASP A 168 -2.72 20.07 -13.69
C ASP A 168 -2.12 19.02 -12.75
N SER A 169 -2.75 17.85 -12.69
CA SER A 169 -2.25 16.73 -11.88
C SER A 169 -2.47 15.39 -12.56
N PHE A 170 -1.65 14.43 -12.19
CA PHE A 170 -1.82 13.02 -12.49
C PHE A 170 -1.54 12.23 -11.21
N GLY A 171 -2.34 11.21 -10.94
CA GLY A 171 -2.25 10.45 -9.70
C GLY A 171 -2.63 9.00 -9.90
N ILE A 172 -1.78 8.10 -9.42
CA ILE A 172 -2.05 6.68 -9.22
C ILE A 172 -1.97 6.44 -7.71
N THR A 173 -2.95 5.77 -7.14
CA THR A 173 -2.86 5.23 -5.78
C THR A 173 -3.38 3.82 -5.79
N GLN A 174 -2.62 2.90 -5.19
CA GLN A 174 -2.99 1.50 -5.13
C GLN A 174 -2.65 0.91 -3.77
N SER A 175 -3.51 0.01 -3.30
CA SER A 175 -3.32 -0.74 -2.07
C SER A 175 -3.67 -2.20 -2.29
N LEU A 176 -2.90 -3.09 -1.67
CA LEU A 176 -3.10 -4.52 -1.68
C LEU A 176 -3.00 -5.06 -0.26
N TYR A 177 -3.92 -5.96 0.08
CA TYR A 177 -4.06 -6.52 1.41
C TYR A 177 -4.21 -8.04 1.29
N SER A 178 -3.51 -8.82 2.13
CA SER A 178 -3.73 -10.27 2.19
C SER A 178 -5.16 -10.62 2.64
N PHE A 179 -5.70 -9.86 3.59
CA PHE A 179 -6.95 -10.16 4.31
C PHE A 179 -8.22 -9.50 3.73
N GLN A 180 -8.10 -8.60 2.76
CA GLN A 180 -9.25 -7.93 2.15
C GLN A 180 -9.01 -7.59 0.67
N ARG A 181 -10.00 -6.96 0.04
CA ARG A 181 -9.86 -6.44 -1.33
C ARG A 181 -8.91 -5.23 -1.32
N GLY A 182 -8.07 -5.14 -2.33
CA GLY A 182 -7.26 -3.95 -2.61
C GLY A 182 -8.07 -2.84 -3.28
N ASP A 183 -7.48 -1.65 -3.34
CA ASP A 183 -8.05 -0.46 -3.98
C ASP A 183 -7.09 0.04 -5.06
N LEU A 184 -7.66 0.61 -6.14
CA LEU A 184 -6.93 1.27 -7.21
C LEU A 184 -7.67 2.55 -7.58
N ASN A 185 -6.96 3.66 -7.62
CA ASN A 185 -7.43 4.94 -8.12
C ASN A 185 -6.44 5.49 -9.13
N LEU A 186 -6.96 5.93 -10.28
CA LEU A 186 -6.23 6.66 -11.31
C LEU A 186 -7.02 7.94 -11.62
N SER A 187 -6.37 9.08 -11.51
CA SER A 187 -6.97 10.39 -11.75
C SER A 187 -6.00 11.29 -12.47
N TYR A 188 -6.47 12.06 -13.46
CA TYR A 188 -5.64 13.01 -14.17
C TYR A 188 -6.44 14.18 -14.72
N SER A 189 -5.80 15.34 -14.86
CA SER A 189 -6.34 16.55 -15.48
C SER A 189 -6.24 16.48 -17.01
N ASP A 190 -7.00 17.35 -17.70
CA ASP A 190 -7.07 17.37 -19.17
C ASP A 190 -5.72 17.57 -19.87
N GLY A 191 -4.74 18.23 -19.21
CA GLY A 191 -3.39 18.39 -19.74
C GLY A 191 -2.60 17.08 -19.84
N PHE A 192 -2.99 16.04 -19.11
CA PHE A 192 -2.40 14.70 -19.18
C PHE A 192 -3.21 13.81 -20.13
N ASN A 193 -2.53 13.21 -21.10
CA ASN A 193 -3.11 12.29 -22.06
C ASN A 193 -2.40 10.91 -21.98
N PRO A 194 -2.85 10.01 -21.07
CA PRO A 194 -2.38 8.64 -21.03
C PRO A 194 -2.74 7.90 -22.31
N THR A 195 -1.74 7.40 -23.04
CA THR A 195 -1.93 6.63 -24.28
C THR A 195 -1.95 5.13 -24.05
N THR A 196 -1.44 4.66 -22.91
CA THR A 196 -1.47 3.25 -22.51
C THR A 196 -1.70 3.17 -21.02
N ILE A 197 -2.65 2.32 -20.63
CA ILE A 197 -2.92 1.95 -19.23
C ILE A 197 -3.11 0.43 -19.23
N ASN A 198 -2.13 -0.28 -18.68
CA ASN A 198 -2.14 -1.73 -18.59
C ASN A 198 -2.19 -2.13 -17.12
N PHE A 199 -3.27 -2.80 -16.74
CA PHE A 199 -3.46 -3.30 -15.39
C PHE A 199 -3.48 -4.83 -15.39
N GLY A 200 -2.60 -5.43 -14.59
CA GLY A 200 -2.57 -6.85 -14.29
C GLY A 200 -2.90 -7.08 -12.82
N PHE A 201 -3.75 -8.07 -12.55
CA PHE A 201 -4.03 -8.54 -11.20
C PHE A 201 -4.03 -10.06 -11.19
N LEU A 202 -3.34 -10.63 -10.21
CA LEU A 202 -3.28 -12.07 -10.00
C LEU A 202 -3.55 -12.38 -8.53
N SER A 203 -4.40 -13.37 -8.29
CA SER A 203 -4.72 -13.87 -6.96
C SER A 203 -4.70 -15.39 -7.01
N GLU A 204 -3.69 -16.00 -6.39
CA GLU A 204 -3.48 -17.43 -6.36
C GLU A 204 -3.20 -17.88 -4.92
N GLY A 205 -4.09 -18.71 -4.37
CA GLY A 205 -4.08 -19.05 -2.96
C GLY A 205 -4.15 -17.79 -2.09
N ASN A 206 -3.19 -17.65 -1.18
CA ASN A 206 -3.05 -16.49 -0.30
C ASN A 206 -2.12 -15.41 -0.87
N THR A 207 -1.63 -15.59 -2.10
CA THR A 207 -0.80 -14.61 -2.80
C THR A 207 -1.66 -13.72 -3.67
N LYS A 208 -1.45 -12.42 -3.56
CA LYS A 208 -2.03 -11.41 -4.44
C LYS A 208 -0.91 -10.57 -5.03
N GLN A 209 -1.03 -10.26 -6.31
CA GLN A 209 -0.10 -9.42 -7.04
C GLN A 209 -0.87 -8.46 -7.93
N SER A 210 -0.32 -7.27 -8.12
CA SER A 210 -0.85 -6.32 -9.07
C SER A 210 0.27 -5.53 -9.72
N ALA A 211 0.13 -5.27 -11.01
CA ALA A 211 1.05 -4.48 -11.81
C ALA A 211 0.25 -3.45 -12.60
N LEU A 212 0.59 -2.18 -12.46
CA LEU A 212 0.03 -1.10 -13.26
C LEU A 212 1.14 -0.41 -14.03
N TYR A 213 1.04 -0.44 -15.35
CA TYR A 213 1.86 0.36 -16.23
C TYR A 213 1.00 1.47 -16.85
N THR A 214 1.52 2.69 -16.87
CA THR A 214 0.90 3.80 -17.60
C THR A 214 1.95 4.56 -18.38
N SER A 215 1.61 5.00 -19.58
CA SER A 215 2.43 5.94 -20.34
C SER A 215 1.57 6.95 -21.07
N GLY A 216 2.14 8.12 -21.34
CA GLY A 216 1.42 9.17 -22.03
C GLY A 216 2.25 10.42 -22.23
N VAL A 217 1.55 11.50 -22.55
CA VAL A 217 2.12 12.83 -22.77
C VAL A 217 1.35 13.84 -21.93
N TYR A 218 2.07 14.74 -21.29
CA TYR A 218 1.51 16.00 -20.81
C TYR A 218 1.73 17.08 -21.88
N SER A 219 0.74 17.94 -22.13
CA SER A 219 0.92 19.11 -23.01
C SER A 219 -0.06 20.22 -22.70
N ARG A 220 0.44 21.45 -22.55
CA ARG A 220 -0.38 22.66 -22.36
C ARG A 220 0.30 23.90 -22.95
N THR A 221 -0.48 24.71 -23.65
CA THR A 221 -0.06 26.03 -24.15
C THR A 221 -0.49 27.12 -23.18
N PHE A 222 0.41 28.07 -22.92
CA PHE A 222 0.17 29.16 -21.98
C PHE A 222 -0.04 30.48 -22.73
N ASP A 223 -1.12 31.20 -22.42
CA ASP A 223 -1.45 32.46 -23.11
C ASP A 223 -0.53 33.62 -22.73
N SER A 224 0.10 33.53 -21.56
CA SER A 224 1.02 34.50 -20.98
C SER A 224 2.32 33.82 -20.55
N ALA A 225 3.39 34.61 -20.39
CA ALA A 225 4.62 34.11 -19.78
C ALA A 225 4.32 33.51 -18.40
N THR A 226 4.86 32.33 -18.12
CA THR A 226 4.49 31.52 -16.95
C THR A 226 5.72 30.82 -16.37
N ASN A 227 5.85 30.82 -15.04
CA ASN A 227 6.91 30.08 -14.34
C ASN A 227 6.31 28.80 -13.75
N LEU A 228 6.70 27.66 -14.30
CA LEU A 228 6.16 26.36 -13.91
C LEU A 228 7.10 25.62 -12.99
N ARG A 229 6.51 24.82 -12.10
CA ARG A 229 7.18 23.76 -11.36
C ARG A 229 6.47 22.45 -11.62
N LEU A 230 7.20 21.51 -12.19
CA LEU A 230 6.80 20.10 -12.23
C LEU A 230 7.32 19.44 -10.96
N VAL A 231 6.42 18.85 -10.18
CA VAL A 231 6.74 17.98 -9.05
C VAL A 231 6.22 16.59 -9.36
N GLU A 232 7.12 15.62 -9.32
CA GLU A 232 6.75 14.21 -9.27
C GLU A 232 7.13 13.65 -7.91
N VAL A 233 6.22 12.90 -7.30
CA VAL A 233 6.43 12.20 -6.03
C VAL A 233 5.81 10.83 -6.11
N LYS A 234 6.55 9.84 -5.60
CA LYS A 234 6.01 8.52 -5.32
C LYS A 234 6.43 8.02 -3.97
N ASN A 235 5.53 7.28 -3.33
CA ASN A 235 5.78 6.63 -2.04
C ASN A 235 5.35 5.17 -2.13
N ASN A 236 6.08 4.30 -1.44
CA ASN A 236 5.78 2.89 -1.32
C ASN A 236 5.89 2.47 0.14
N ILE A 237 4.99 1.58 0.55
CA ILE A 237 4.89 1.05 1.90
C ILE A 237 4.66 -0.45 1.79
N ALA A 238 5.41 -1.21 2.58
CA ALA A 238 5.18 -2.63 2.83
C ALA A 238 5.13 -2.88 4.33
N GLU A 239 4.11 -3.61 4.78
CA GLU A 239 3.90 -3.98 6.18
C GLU A 239 3.62 -5.48 6.28
N ALA A 240 4.21 -6.14 7.28
CA ALA A 240 3.91 -7.52 7.63
C ALA A 240 3.76 -7.64 9.15
N GLU A 241 2.74 -8.37 9.59
CA GLU A 241 2.47 -8.60 11.01
C GLU A 241 1.89 -10.00 11.22
N ALA A 242 2.43 -10.70 12.23
CA ALA A 242 1.78 -11.87 12.80
C ALA A 242 0.85 -11.41 13.92
N VAL A 243 -0.45 -11.66 13.78
CA VAL A 243 -1.47 -11.38 14.77
C VAL A 243 -1.48 -12.52 15.79
N PRO A 244 -1.20 -12.26 17.09
CA PRO A 244 -1.26 -13.30 18.11
C PRO A 244 -2.68 -13.88 18.17
N GLU A 245 -2.79 -15.21 18.23
CA GLU A 245 -4.08 -15.85 18.45
C GLU A 245 -4.74 -15.29 19.74
N PRO A 246 -6.05 -14.99 19.73
CA PRO A 246 -6.73 -14.53 20.92
C PRO A 246 -6.54 -15.56 22.04
N SER A 247 -6.00 -15.13 23.18
CA SER A 247 -5.76 -15.98 24.34
C SER A 247 -7.09 -16.46 24.95
N THR A 248 -7.61 -17.55 24.42
CA THR A 248 -8.86 -18.22 24.85
C THR A 248 -8.80 -18.77 26.29
N ILE A 249 -7.63 -18.71 26.95
CA ILE A 249 -7.38 -19.23 28.31
C ILE A 249 -8.03 -18.35 29.41
N LEU A 250 -8.15 -17.03 29.20
CA LEU A 250 -8.83 -16.16 30.17
C LEU A 250 -10.36 -16.24 30.07
N GLY A 251 -10.91 -16.57 28.90
CA GLY A 251 -12.35 -16.78 28.71
C GLY A 251 -12.85 -18.07 29.36
N THR A 252 -12.05 -19.14 29.34
CA THR A 252 -12.44 -20.45 29.90
C THR A 252 -12.42 -20.48 31.42
N THR A 253 -11.51 -19.74 32.08
CA THR A 253 -11.45 -19.66 33.54
C THR A 253 -12.65 -18.93 34.16
N ILE A 254 -13.23 -17.95 33.47
CA ILE A 254 -14.43 -17.24 33.92
C ILE A 254 -15.69 -18.12 33.82
N PHE A 255 -15.81 -18.95 32.77
CA PHE A 255 -16.95 -19.86 32.60
C PHE A 255 -16.91 -21.07 33.54
N LEU A 256 -15.73 -21.62 33.85
CA LEU A 256 -15.58 -22.72 34.82
C LEU A 256 -15.77 -22.26 36.28
N GLY A 257 -15.46 -21.00 36.60
CA GLY A 257 -15.66 -20.42 37.93
C GLY A 257 -17.13 -20.26 38.36
N TRP A 258 -18.05 -20.18 37.41
CA TRP A 258 -19.49 -20.07 37.70
C TRP A 258 -20.18 -21.41 37.99
N LEU A 259 -19.62 -22.52 37.51
CA LEU A 259 -20.18 -23.87 37.76
C LEU A 259 -19.84 -24.43 39.14
N THR A 260 -18.79 -23.94 39.80
CA THR A 260 -18.35 -24.45 41.12
C THR A 260 -18.96 -23.72 42.31
N ARG A 261 -19.61 -22.56 42.12
CA ARG A 261 -20.24 -21.78 43.22
C ARG A 261 -21.68 -22.17 43.61
N ARG A 262 -22.31 -23.15 42.95
CA ARG A 262 -23.71 -23.54 43.25
C ARG A 262 -23.92 -24.66 44.28
N LYS A 263 -22.88 -25.11 45.00
CA LYS A 263 -23.03 -26.15 46.04
C LYS A 263 -22.56 -25.68 47.42
N LYS A 264 -23.20 -24.66 47.99
CA LYS A 264 -23.34 -24.48 49.45
C LYS A 264 -24.31 -23.34 49.74
N LEU A 265 -25.57 -23.68 49.99
CA LEU A 265 -26.47 -22.92 50.87
C LEU A 265 -27.68 -23.82 51.19
N LYS A 266 -27.56 -24.56 52.29
CA LYS A 266 -28.69 -25.01 53.11
C LYS A 266 -28.75 -24.05 54.29
N ILE A 267 -29.94 -23.58 54.67
CA ILE A 267 -30.56 -23.71 56.01
C ILE A 267 -31.81 -22.79 56.12
N ASN A 268 -32.95 -23.47 56.28
CA ASN A 268 -34.15 -23.27 57.11
C ASN A 268 -34.70 -21.88 57.57
N CYS A 269 -36.04 -21.90 57.55
CA CYS A 269 -37.02 -21.42 58.56
C CYS A 269 -37.62 -20.00 58.40
N PHE A 270 -38.90 -19.95 58.02
CA PHE A 270 -39.89 -19.07 58.66
C PHE A 270 -41.30 -19.70 58.60
N LYS A 271 -41.93 -19.85 59.76
CA LYS A 271 -43.34 -20.25 59.98
C LYS A 271 -44.18 -18.99 60.21
N LEU A 272 -45.44 -19.03 59.78
CA LEU A 272 -46.70 -18.43 60.34
C LEU A 272 -47.61 -17.95 59.17
N SER A 273 -48.72 -18.65 58.88
CA SER A 273 -50.10 -18.44 59.41
C SER A 273 -50.85 -17.36 58.60
N LYS A 274 -52.09 -17.44 58.10
CA LYS A 274 -53.25 -18.38 58.06
C LYS A 274 -54.27 -17.72 57.10
N SER A 275 -55.19 -18.47 56.47
CA SER A 275 -56.62 -18.12 56.23
C SER A 275 -57.14 -18.79 54.94
N THR A 276 -57.84 -19.93 55.03
CA THR A 276 -59.31 -20.17 55.10
C THR A 276 -60.01 -20.34 53.75
N SER A 277 -60.69 -21.48 53.55
CA SER A 277 -61.96 -21.71 52.80
C SER A 277 -62.00 -23.14 52.20
N ASN A 278 -62.54 -24.14 52.91
CA ASN A 278 -63.89 -24.73 52.74
C ASN A 278 -64.22 -25.36 51.37
N ASN A 279 -64.36 -26.71 51.30
CA ASN A 279 -65.67 -27.38 51.15
C ASN A 279 -65.61 -28.93 51.02
N ARG A 280 -66.44 -29.60 51.86
CA ARG A 280 -67.35 -30.76 51.58
C ARG A 280 -66.83 -32.13 51.04
N ILE A 281 -66.60 -33.07 51.97
CA ILE A 281 -67.24 -34.41 52.27
C ILE A 281 -68.36 -34.89 51.29
N PRO A 282 -68.78 -36.20 51.15
CA PRO A 282 -68.37 -37.48 51.80
C PRO A 282 -68.29 -38.78 50.95
N ARG A 283 -67.78 -39.87 51.59
CA ARG A 283 -68.49 -41.12 52.00
C ARG A 283 -67.70 -42.43 51.72
N THR A 284 -67.50 -43.15 52.83
CA THR A 284 -67.18 -44.58 53.10
C THR A 284 -68.19 -45.57 52.47
N PRO A 285 -68.18 -46.91 52.69
CA PRO A 285 -67.44 -47.78 53.65
C PRO A 285 -66.82 -49.04 52.98
N THR A 286 -66.08 -49.92 53.66
CA THR A 286 -66.46 -51.08 54.50
C THR A 286 -65.14 -51.83 54.78
N SER A 287 -64.87 -52.64 55.81
CA SER A 287 -65.58 -53.26 56.95
C SER A 287 -64.48 -53.79 57.88
#